data_AF-A0A453R451-F1
#
_entry.id   AF-A0A453R451-F1
#
_cell.length_a   1.000
_cell.length_b   1.000
_cell.length_c   1.000
_cell.angle_alpha   90.00
_cell.angle_beta   90.00
_cell.angle_gamma   90.00
#
_symmetry.space_group_name_H-M   'P 1'
#
loop_
_entity.id
_entity.type
_entity.pdbx_description
1 polymer ?
#
loop_
_entity_poly.entity_id
_entity_poly.type
_entity_poly.pdbx_seq_one_letter_code
_entity_poly.pdbx_strand_id
1 'polypeptide(L)'
;GAPRASGAMPVADRLDQLADSVQLAREDCLELRQEASDLLEYSNAKLGRVTRYLGFLADRTRKLDQAALETETRITPLIHEKKRLFNDLLTLKGNVKVFCRSRPLFEDEGPSAVEFPDDFTIRVNTGDESLTNPKKDYEFDRVYGPHIGQG
;
A
#
# COMPACT_ATOMS: atom_id res chain seq x y z
N GLY A 1 76.84 -46.05 -42.72
CA GLY A 1 76.56 -44.66 -42.32
C GLY A 1 76.46 -44.62 -40.82
N ALA A 2 77.36 -43.89 -40.15
CA ALA A 2 77.42 -43.81 -38.69
C ALA A 2 76.22 -43.05 -38.11
N PRO A 3 75.77 -43.37 -36.87
CA PRO A 3 74.71 -42.64 -36.19
C PRO A 3 75.25 -41.30 -35.68
N ARG A 4 74.48 -40.21 -35.87
CA ARG A 4 74.83 -38.87 -35.35
C ARG A 4 74.82 -38.91 -33.82
N ALA A 5 75.97 -38.61 -33.23
CA ALA A 5 76.11 -38.43 -31.79
C ALA A 5 75.19 -37.28 -31.32
N SER A 6 74.26 -37.59 -30.41
CA SER A 6 73.57 -36.59 -29.60
C SER A 6 74.61 -35.89 -28.72
N GLY A 7 75.03 -34.69 -29.11
CA GLY A 7 75.89 -33.85 -28.27
C GLY A 7 75.17 -33.56 -26.96
N ALA A 8 75.67 -34.14 -25.86
CA ALA A 8 75.20 -33.77 -24.53
C ALA A 8 75.58 -32.30 -24.29
N MET A 9 74.59 -31.41 -24.16
CA MET A 9 74.86 -30.01 -23.81
C MET A 9 75.70 -29.97 -22.53
N PRO A 10 76.79 -29.17 -22.52
CA PRO A 10 77.60 -28.95 -21.33
C PRO A 10 76.74 -28.61 -20.12
N VAL A 11 77.15 -29.09 -18.94
CA VAL A 11 76.39 -28.86 -17.70
C VAL A 11 76.26 -27.36 -17.38
N ALA A 12 77.26 -26.56 -17.77
CA ALA A 12 77.25 -25.09 -17.63
C ALA A 12 76.07 -24.44 -18.38
N ASP A 13 75.90 -24.73 -19.67
CA ASP A 13 74.82 -24.17 -20.49
C ASP A 13 73.41 -24.53 -19.95
N ARG A 14 73.28 -25.70 -19.31
CA ARG A 14 72.03 -26.12 -18.66
C ARG A 14 71.77 -25.37 -17.35
N LEU A 15 72.82 -25.02 -16.61
CA LEU A 15 72.73 -24.22 -15.40
C LEU A 15 72.35 -22.77 -15.73
N ASP A 16 72.91 -22.21 -16.81
CA ASP A 16 72.55 -20.87 -17.29
C ASP A 16 71.09 -20.82 -17.76
N GLN A 17 70.63 -21.80 -18.55
CA GLN A 17 69.21 -21.90 -18.95
C GLN A 17 68.26 -22.05 -17.75
N LEU A 18 68.67 -22.80 -16.73
CA LEU A 18 67.88 -22.95 -15.51
C LEU A 18 67.84 -21.62 -14.73
N ALA A 19 68.96 -20.89 -14.66
CA ALA A 19 69.02 -19.59 -14.01
C ALA A 19 68.10 -18.58 -14.70
N ASP A 20 68.14 -18.51 -16.03
CA ASP A 20 67.25 -17.65 -16.83
C ASP A 20 65.77 -18.04 -16.63
N SER A 21 65.46 -19.34 -16.63
CA SER A 21 64.10 -19.84 -16.40
C SER A 21 63.59 -19.51 -14.99
N VAL A 22 64.45 -19.59 -13.97
CA VAL A 22 64.11 -19.22 -12.59
C VAL A 22 63.94 -17.72 -12.45
N GLN A 23 64.73 -16.92 -13.17
CA GLN A 23 64.58 -15.47 -13.18
C GLN A 23 63.26 -15.05 -13.83
N LEU A 24 62.93 -15.60 -15.01
CA LEU A 24 61.65 -15.35 -15.67
C LEU A 24 60.46 -15.74 -14.78
N ALA A 25 60.51 -16.93 -14.17
CA ALA A 25 59.45 -17.38 -13.25
C ALA A 25 59.31 -16.49 -12.00
N ARG A 26 60.40 -15.83 -11.56
CA ARG A 26 60.35 -14.86 -10.46
C ARG A 26 59.67 -13.56 -10.90
N GLU A 27 59.99 -13.07 -12.10
CA GLU A 27 59.37 -11.89 -12.69
C GLU A 27 57.87 -12.12 -12.90
N ASP A 28 57.47 -13.24 -13.50
CA ASP A 28 56.06 -13.64 -13.66
C ASP A 28 55.32 -13.72 -12.32
N CYS A 29 55.96 -14.28 -11.29
CA CYS A 29 55.37 -14.39 -9.95
C CYS A 29 55.16 -13.01 -9.29
N LEU A 30 56.05 -12.04 -9.57
CA LEU A 30 55.89 -10.67 -9.10
C LEU A 30 54.74 -9.96 -9.83
N GLU A 31 54.65 -10.12 -11.15
CA GLU A 31 53.56 -9.55 -11.95
C GLU A 31 52.20 -10.09 -11.51
N LEU A 32 52.06 -11.42 -11.40
CA LEU A 32 50.81 -12.05 -10.93
C LEU A 32 50.41 -11.60 -9.52
N ARG A 33 51.40 -11.37 -8.63
CA ARG A 33 51.13 -10.83 -7.29
C ARG A 33 50.62 -9.39 -7.34
N GLN A 34 51.20 -8.57 -8.21
CA GLN A 34 50.76 -7.19 -8.39
C GLN A 34 49.33 -7.15 -8.97
N GLU A 35 49.06 -7.94 -10.02
CA GLU A 35 47.71 -8.04 -10.61
C GLU A 35 46.67 -8.51 -9.60
N ALA A 36 47.01 -9.49 -8.76
CA ALA A 36 46.14 -9.96 -7.70
C ALA A 36 45.85 -8.85 -6.66
N SER A 37 46.87 -8.06 -6.31
CA SER A 37 46.73 -6.91 -5.42
C SER A 37 45.79 -5.85 -6.01
N ASP A 38 45.99 -5.48 -7.27
CA ASP A 38 45.19 -4.48 -7.96
C ASP A 38 43.73 -4.92 -8.10
N LEU A 39 43.51 -6.21 -8.41
CA LEU A 39 42.16 -6.78 -8.49
C LEU A 39 41.46 -6.79 -7.13
N LEU A 40 42.19 -7.10 -6.05
CA LEU A 40 41.66 -7.03 -4.68
C LEU A 40 41.25 -5.60 -4.33
N GLU A 41 42.09 -4.60 -4.63
CA GLU A 41 41.76 -3.21 -4.38
C GLU A 41 40.52 -2.75 -5.17
N TYR A 42 40.46 -3.10 -6.46
CA TYR A 42 39.31 -2.83 -7.31
C TYR A 42 38.01 -3.46 -6.80
N SER A 43 38.06 -4.73 -6.41
CA SER A 43 36.89 -5.43 -5.89
C SER A 43 36.42 -4.83 -4.55
N ASN A 44 37.35 -4.49 -3.65
CA ASN A 44 37.03 -3.80 -2.40
C ASN A 44 36.41 -2.42 -2.64
N ALA A 45 36.92 -1.64 -3.60
CA ALA A 45 36.34 -0.35 -3.95
C ALA A 45 34.90 -0.49 -4.49
N LYS A 46 34.63 -1.52 -5.32
CA LYS A 46 33.28 -1.84 -5.78
C LYS A 46 32.37 -2.26 -4.62
N LEU A 47 32.83 -3.17 -3.77
CA LEU A 47 32.08 -3.63 -2.60
C LEU A 47 31.75 -2.46 -1.68
N GLY A 48 32.69 -1.55 -1.41
CA GLY A 48 32.45 -0.36 -0.60
C GLY A 48 31.37 0.58 -1.16
N ARG A 49 31.21 0.66 -2.49
CA ARG A 49 30.11 1.41 -3.11
C ARG A 49 28.77 0.71 -2.89
N VAL A 50 28.73 -0.60 -3.15
CA VAL A 50 27.52 -1.40 -2.97
C VAL A 50 27.07 -1.40 -1.51
N THR A 51 27.98 -1.63 -0.57
CA THR A 51 27.70 -1.60 0.88
C THR A 51 27.11 -0.27 1.32
N ARG A 52 27.65 0.86 0.84
CA ARG A 52 27.08 2.19 1.15
C ARG A 52 25.69 2.38 0.56
N TYR A 53 25.47 1.96 -0.68
CA TYR A 53 24.16 2.07 -1.32
C TYR A 53 23.11 1.21 -0.60
N LEU A 54 23.45 -0.03 -0.27
CA LEU A 54 22.58 -0.92 0.50
C LEU A 54 22.28 -0.35 1.89
N GLY A 55 23.28 0.25 2.56
CA GLY A 55 23.08 0.93 3.85
C GLY A 55 22.10 2.11 3.74
N PHE A 56 22.20 2.92 2.68
CA PHE A 56 21.25 4.00 2.43
C PHE A 56 19.83 3.50 2.18
N LEU A 57 19.68 2.44 1.38
CA LEU A 57 18.38 1.82 1.14
C LEU A 57 17.78 1.26 2.43
N ALA A 58 18.58 0.57 3.24
CA ALA A 58 18.13 0.01 4.52
C ALA A 58 17.65 1.11 5.49
N ASP A 59 18.38 2.22 5.62
CA ASP A 59 17.94 3.33 6.48
C ASP A 59 16.67 4.00 5.95
N ARG A 60 16.54 4.14 4.63
CA ARG A 60 15.32 4.69 4.01
C ARG A 60 14.11 3.78 4.24
N THR A 61 14.27 2.47 4.07
CA THR A 61 13.21 1.48 4.37
C THR A 61 12.80 1.57 5.84
N ARG A 62 13.77 1.54 6.77
CA ARG A 62 13.49 1.67 8.21
C ARG A 62 12.71 2.93 8.57
N LYS A 63 13.06 4.08 7.96
CA LYS A 63 12.34 5.34 8.18
C LYS A 63 10.90 5.28 7.66
N LEU A 64 10.67 4.66 6.51
CA LEU A 64 9.33 4.48 5.96
C LEU A 64 8.49 3.54 6.84
N ASP A 65 9.07 2.42 7.30
CA ASP A 65 8.39 1.48 8.18
C ASP A 65 8.01 2.12 9.51
N GLN A 66 8.92 2.91 10.09
CA GLN A 66 8.66 3.67 11.32
C GLN A 66 7.52 4.67 11.13
N ALA A 67 7.54 5.43 10.02
CA ALA A 67 6.47 6.39 9.73
C ALA A 67 5.12 5.69 9.50
N ALA A 68 5.11 4.54 8.81
CA ALA A 68 3.89 3.76 8.61
C ALA A 68 3.31 3.29 9.95
N LEU A 69 4.14 2.72 10.82
CA LEU A 69 3.71 2.25 12.15
C LEU A 69 3.19 3.41 13.02
N GLU A 70 3.87 4.55 13.02
CA GLU A 70 3.44 5.75 13.74
C GLU A 70 2.09 6.27 13.21
N THR A 71 1.87 6.25 11.90
CA THR A 71 0.58 6.65 11.33
C THR A 71 -0.53 5.67 11.67
N GLU A 72 -0.27 4.36 11.61
CA GLU A 72 -1.25 3.32 11.94
C GLU A 72 -1.65 3.39 13.42
N THR A 73 -0.68 3.53 14.32
CA THR A 73 -0.94 3.69 15.76
C THR A 73 -1.73 4.96 16.08
N ARG A 74 -1.56 6.04 15.32
CA ARG A 74 -2.37 7.26 15.46
C ARG A 74 -3.77 7.15 14.87
N ILE A 75 -3.94 6.48 13.73
CA ILE A 75 -5.22 6.39 13.01
C ILE A 75 -6.16 5.38 13.66
N THR A 76 -5.64 4.25 14.13
CA THR A 76 -6.44 3.17 14.73
C THR A 76 -7.39 3.64 15.84
N PRO A 77 -6.95 4.37 16.88
CA PRO A 77 -7.85 4.84 17.93
C PRO A 77 -8.90 5.82 17.39
N LEU A 78 -8.55 6.67 16.41
CA LEU A 78 -9.49 7.59 15.79
C LEU A 78 -10.59 6.86 15.02
N ILE A 79 -10.25 5.77 14.32
CA ILE A 79 -11.22 4.91 13.64
C ILE A 79 -12.17 4.27 14.66
N HIS A 80 -11.63 3.75 15.77
CA HIS A 80 -12.44 3.13 16.82
C HIS A 80 -13.36 4.15 17.49
N GLU A 81 -12.86 5.33 17.81
CA GLU A 81 -13.65 6.40 18.39
C GLU A 81 -14.74 6.90 17.43
N LYS A 82 -14.42 7.09 16.14
CA LYS A 82 -15.41 7.43 15.12
C LYS A 82 -16.52 6.38 15.02
N LYS A 83 -16.18 5.09 15.06
CA LYS A 83 -17.17 4.00 15.06
C LYS A 83 -18.03 4.03 16.31
N ARG A 84 -17.43 4.22 17.48
CA ARG A 84 -18.14 4.32 18.77
C ARG A 84 -19.12 5.49 18.75
N LEU A 85 -18.66 6.69 18.45
CA LEU A 85 -19.50 7.90 18.40
C LEU A 85 -20.63 7.78 17.38
N PHE A 86 -20.37 7.15 16.23
CA PHE A 86 -21.41 6.90 15.23
C PHE A 86 -22.48 5.93 15.76
N ASN A 87 -22.07 4.85 16.42
CA ASN A 87 -23.01 3.89 17.02
C ASN A 87 -23.80 4.52 18.18
N ASP A 88 -23.15 5.34 19.00
CA ASP A 88 -23.81 6.07 20.09
C ASP A 88 -24.85 7.04 19.51
N LEU A 89 -24.50 7.80 18.46
CA LEU A 89 -25.43 8.69 17.76
C LEU A 89 -26.63 7.92 17.18
N LEU A 90 -26.40 6.76 16.56
CA LEU A 90 -27.49 5.93 16.02
C LEU A 90 -28.39 5.41 17.13
N THR A 91 -27.81 4.92 18.22
CA THR A 91 -28.55 4.38 19.37
C THR A 91 -29.39 5.48 20.02
N LEU A 92 -28.83 6.68 20.21
CA LEU A 92 -29.55 7.84 20.75
C LEU A 92 -30.70 8.29 19.84
N LYS A 93 -30.56 8.16 18.52
CA LYS A 93 -31.63 8.46 17.56
C LYS A 93 -32.70 7.36 17.46
N GLY A 94 -32.55 6.24 18.17
CA GLY A 94 -33.39 5.07 18.05
C GLY A 94 -32.88 4.09 16.98
N ASN A 95 -32.81 2.80 17.37
CA ASN A 95 -32.34 1.72 16.51
C ASN A 95 -33.30 1.38 15.38
N VAL A 96 -34.60 1.63 15.57
CA VAL A 96 -35.64 1.46 14.56
C VAL A 96 -36.08 2.84 14.11
N LYS A 97 -36.09 3.06 12.80
CA LYS A 97 -36.59 4.29 12.20
C LYS A 97 -37.68 3.97 11.20
N VAL A 98 -38.81 4.66 11.33
CA VAL A 98 -39.96 4.56 10.45
C VAL A 98 -40.05 5.84 9.66
N PHE A 99 -39.83 5.72 8.35
CA PHE A 99 -39.97 6.82 7.42
C PHE A 99 -41.25 6.65 6.60
N CYS A 100 -42.00 7.72 6.41
CA CYS A 100 -43.12 7.76 5.47
C CYS A 100 -42.66 8.48 4.19
N ARG A 101 -42.98 7.93 3.02
CA ARG A 101 -42.78 8.62 1.74
C ARG A 101 -44.05 8.56 0.93
N SER A 102 -44.60 9.72 0.62
CA SER A 102 -45.73 9.82 -0.28
C SER A 102 -45.23 9.92 -1.72
N ARG A 103 -45.81 9.11 -2.60
CA ARG A 103 -45.51 9.15 -4.03
C ARG A 103 -46.14 10.38 -4.68
N PRO A 104 -45.55 10.95 -5.74
CA PRO A 104 -46.23 11.92 -6.59
C PRO A 104 -47.54 11.36 -7.13
N LEU A 105 -48.55 12.24 -7.21
CA LEU A 105 -49.82 11.95 -7.87
C LEU A 105 -49.64 12.01 -9.39
N PHE A 106 -50.31 11.11 -10.10
CA PHE A 106 -50.42 11.17 -11.56
C PHE A 106 -51.65 12.01 -11.96
N GLU A 107 -51.69 12.49 -13.21
CA GLU A 107 -52.73 13.42 -13.70
C GLU A 107 -54.15 12.85 -13.63
N ASP A 108 -54.29 11.52 -13.62
CA ASP A 108 -55.53 10.76 -13.61
C ASP A 108 -56.07 10.46 -12.20
N GLU A 109 -55.35 10.78 -11.13
CA GLU A 109 -55.64 10.27 -9.78
C GLU A 109 -56.47 11.20 -8.88
N GLY A 110 -56.93 12.34 -9.37
CA GLY A 110 -57.77 13.27 -8.59
C GLY A 110 -57.01 13.98 -7.44
N PRO A 111 -57.73 14.63 -6.50
CA PRO A 111 -57.12 15.42 -5.43
C PRO A 111 -56.42 14.56 -4.37
N SER A 112 -55.34 15.08 -3.78
CA SER A 112 -54.56 14.38 -2.74
C SER A 112 -55.42 14.00 -1.53
N ALA A 113 -55.40 12.72 -1.17
CA ALA A 113 -55.99 12.22 0.07
C ALA A 113 -55.13 12.52 1.32
N VAL A 114 -53.90 13.03 1.15
CA VAL A 114 -52.95 13.26 2.24
C VAL A 114 -52.43 14.70 2.26
N GLU A 115 -52.22 15.21 3.48
CA GLU A 115 -51.67 16.52 3.82
C GLU A 115 -50.38 16.33 4.66
N PHE A 116 -49.46 17.30 4.60
CA PHE A 116 -48.16 17.25 5.29
C PHE A 116 -48.04 18.48 6.22
N PRO A 117 -48.52 18.42 7.47
CA PRO A 117 -48.43 19.54 8.41
C PRO A 117 -46.98 19.95 8.72
N ASP A 118 -46.07 18.99 8.79
CA ASP A 118 -44.64 19.18 9.05
C ASP A 118 -43.81 17.99 8.51
N ASP A 119 -42.51 17.97 8.83
CA ASP A 119 -41.54 16.95 8.41
C ASP A 119 -41.70 15.59 9.13
N PHE A 120 -42.59 15.46 10.11
CA PHE A 120 -42.72 14.28 10.98
C PHE A 120 -44.15 13.72 11.01
N THR A 121 -45.15 14.47 10.56
CA THR A 121 -46.55 14.07 10.58
C THR A 121 -47.13 14.02 9.18
N ILE A 122 -47.84 12.94 8.86
CA ILE A 122 -48.71 12.84 7.68
C ILE A 122 -50.16 12.76 8.12
N ARG A 123 -51.02 13.56 7.48
CA ARG A 123 -52.44 13.61 7.75
C ARG A 123 -53.19 12.96 6.60
N VAL A 124 -53.95 11.90 6.88
CA VAL A 124 -54.73 11.16 5.88
C VAL A 124 -56.21 11.50 6.05
N ASN A 125 -56.85 11.93 4.96
CA ASN A 125 -58.29 12.17 4.90
C ASN A 125 -59.00 10.84 4.63
N THR A 126 -59.84 10.39 5.57
CA THR A 126 -60.52 9.07 5.49
C THR A 126 -61.77 9.12 4.60
N GLY A 127 -62.23 10.33 4.22
CA GLY A 127 -63.39 10.51 3.34
C GLY A 127 -64.75 10.10 3.93
N ASP A 128 -64.78 9.68 5.20
CA ASP A 128 -65.98 9.23 5.88
C ASP A 128 -66.56 10.38 6.72
N GLU A 129 -67.56 11.07 6.15
CA GLU A 129 -68.26 12.19 6.80
C GLU A 129 -69.14 11.74 7.99
N SER A 130 -69.29 10.43 8.23
CA SER A 130 -69.97 9.89 9.40
C SER A 130 -69.12 9.91 10.67
N LEU A 131 -67.81 10.16 10.55
CA LEU A 131 -66.88 10.20 11.69
C LEU A 131 -66.70 11.63 12.20
N THR A 132 -66.74 11.81 13.52
CA THR A 132 -66.47 13.11 14.17
C THR A 132 -65.07 13.65 13.94
N ASN A 133 -64.15 12.83 13.42
CA ASN A 133 -62.79 13.22 13.07
C ASN A 133 -62.37 12.57 11.73
N PRO A 134 -62.66 13.20 10.58
CA PRO A 134 -62.43 12.62 9.25
C PRO A 134 -60.94 12.59 8.85
N LYS A 135 -60.08 13.29 9.59
CA LYS A 135 -58.63 13.36 9.36
C LYS A 135 -57.88 12.62 10.46
N LYS A 136 -56.93 11.76 10.07
CA LYS A 136 -56.04 11.05 11.00
C LYS A 136 -54.60 11.46 10.79
N ASP A 137 -53.95 11.84 11.89
CA ASP A 137 -52.54 12.20 11.93
C ASP A 137 -51.70 11.00 12.34
N TYR A 138 -50.61 10.76 11.61
CA TYR A 138 -49.65 9.70 11.86
C TYR A 138 -48.25 10.31 11.97
N GLU A 139 -47.55 10.02 13.06
CA GLU A 139 -46.20 10.51 13.33
C GLU A 139 -45.13 9.48 12.95
N PHE A 140 -44.03 9.97 12.40
CA PHE A 140 -42.91 9.21 11.86
C PHE A 140 -41.57 9.90 12.19
N ASP A 141 -40.46 9.17 12.07
CA ASP A 141 -39.13 9.76 12.22
C ASP A 141 -38.81 10.78 11.12
N ARG A 142 -39.42 10.61 9.94
CA ARG A 142 -39.51 11.64 8.89
C ARG A 142 -40.58 11.29 7.86
N VAL A 143 -41.22 12.32 7.34
CA VAL A 143 -42.19 12.25 6.26
C VAL A 143 -41.64 12.95 5.03
N TYR A 144 -41.56 12.24 3.91
CA TYR A 144 -41.13 12.76 2.63
C TYR A 144 -42.33 12.96 1.71
N GLY A 145 -42.66 14.22 1.44
CA GLY A 145 -43.71 14.57 0.50
C GLY A 145 -43.35 14.25 -0.97
N PRO A 146 -44.34 14.30 -1.88
CA PRO A 146 -44.15 13.94 -3.29
C PRO A 146 -43.14 14.81 -4.04
N HIS A 147 -42.83 16.00 -3.53
CA HIS A 147 -41.85 16.92 -4.13
C HIS A 147 -40.40 16.59 -3.76
N ILE A 148 -40.15 15.62 -2.87
CA ILE A 148 -38.80 15.27 -2.42
C ILE A 148 -38.20 14.16 -3.29
N GLY A 149 -37.14 14.52 -4.02
CA GLY A 149 -36.41 13.63 -4.93
C GLY A 149 -35.69 12.46 -4.25
N GLN A 150 -35.25 11.48 -5.04
CA GLN A 150 -34.33 10.44 -4.58
C GLN A 150 -32.92 11.04 -4.57
N GLY A 151 -32.49 11.55 -3.42
CA GLY A 151 -31.07 11.80 -3.17
C GLY A 151 -30.37 10.50 -2.78
#